data_AF-A0AAN8L5C7-F1
#
_entry.id   AF-A0AAN8L5C7-F1
#
_cell.length_a   1.000
_cell.length_b   1.000
_cell.length_c   1.000
_cell.angle_alpha   90.00
_cell.angle_beta   90.00
_cell.angle_gamma   90.00
#
_symmetry.space_group_name_H-M   'P 1'
#
loop_
_entity.id
_entity.type
_entity.pdbx_description
1 polymer ?
#
loop_
_entity_poly.entity_id
_entity_poly.type
_entity_poly.pdbx_seq_one_letter_code
_entity_poly.pdbx_strand_id
1 'polypeptide(L)'
;MTGRPMRVVGWYHSHPHITVWPSHVDVRTQAMYQMMDQGFVGLIFSCFIEDKNTKTGRVLYTCFQSVQAQKGSEYERIEIPIHVVPHEAIGKVCLESAVELPRILCQEEQDTYRKIHSLTHLDPITKIHNGSVSVH
;
A
#
# COMPACT_ATOMS: atom_id res chain seq x y z
N MET A 1 -2.61 11.94 -22.68
CA MET A 1 -3.85 11.88 -21.87
C MET A 1 -4.86 11.00 -22.59
N THR A 2 -5.53 10.09 -21.89
CA THR A 2 -6.37 9.02 -22.48
C THR A 2 -7.75 9.50 -22.98
N GLY A 3 -8.10 10.77 -22.81
CA GLY A 3 -9.41 11.33 -23.16
C GLY A 3 -10.57 10.83 -22.28
N ARG A 4 -10.29 10.04 -21.24
CA ARG A 4 -11.28 9.52 -20.29
C ARG A 4 -11.33 10.37 -19.02
N PRO A 5 -12.50 10.52 -18.37
CA PRO A 5 -12.61 11.24 -17.10
C PRO A 5 -11.98 10.41 -15.96
N MET A 6 -10.68 10.57 -15.75
CA MET A 6 -9.92 9.88 -14.70
C MET A 6 -9.93 10.69 -13.41
N ARG A 7 -10.05 10.00 -12.26
CA ARG A 7 -9.92 10.57 -10.91
C ARG A 7 -9.35 9.54 -9.93
N VAL A 8 -8.93 9.98 -8.75
CA VAL A 8 -8.62 9.06 -7.64
C VAL A 8 -9.95 8.50 -7.11
N VAL A 9 -10.05 7.18 -6.97
CA VAL A 9 -11.29 6.46 -6.58
C VAL A 9 -11.11 5.57 -5.35
N GLY A 10 -9.90 5.40 -4.87
CA GLY A 10 -9.61 4.50 -3.77
C GLY A 10 -8.13 4.41 -3.47
N TRP A 11 -7.79 3.47 -2.59
CA TRP A 11 -6.44 3.18 -2.13
C TRP A 11 -6.28 1.68 -1.91
N TYR A 12 -5.04 1.23 -1.79
CA TYR A 12 -4.74 -0.17 -1.43
C TYR A 12 -3.52 -0.25 -0.52
N HIS A 13 -3.47 -1.32 0.28
CA HIS A 13 -2.28 -1.72 1.03
C HIS A 13 -2.18 -3.24 1.15
N SER A 14 -1.05 -3.72 1.67
CA SER A 14 -0.79 -5.15 1.84
C SER A 14 -0.74 -5.58 3.30
N HIS A 15 -1.19 -6.81 3.53
CA HIS A 15 -1.20 -7.52 4.80
C HIS A 15 -0.28 -8.76 4.69
N PRO A 16 1.05 -8.61 4.88
CA PRO A 16 1.96 -9.74 4.84
C PRO A 16 1.75 -10.64 6.06
N HIS A 17 1.62 -11.95 5.84
CA HIS A 17 1.46 -12.98 6.88
C HIS A 17 0.25 -12.82 7.82
N ILE A 18 -0.67 -11.89 7.53
CA ILE A 18 -1.89 -11.67 8.32
C ILE A 18 -3.13 -11.77 7.44
N THR A 19 -4.31 -11.88 8.05
CA THR A 19 -5.57 -12.08 7.33
C THR A 19 -5.91 -10.90 6.41
N VAL A 20 -6.70 -11.16 5.38
CA VAL A 20 -7.17 -10.14 4.41
C VAL A 20 -8.18 -9.15 4.99
N TRP A 21 -8.71 -9.41 6.19
CA TRP A 21 -9.72 -8.55 6.80
C TRP A 21 -9.14 -7.23 7.29
N PRO A 22 -9.83 -6.10 7.08
CA PRO A 22 -9.39 -4.80 7.56
C PRO A 22 -9.36 -4.76 9.09
N SER A 23 -8.30 -4.19 9.65
CA SER A 23 -8.21 -3.85 11.07
C SER A 23 -9.11 -2.67 11.42
N HIS A 24 -9.26 -2.39 12.72
CA HIS A 24 -10.02 -1.21 13.17
C HIS A 24 -9.37 0.12 12.69
N VAL A 25 -8.05 0.14 12.51
CA VAL A 25 -7.34 1.31 11.98
C VAL A 25 -7.63 1.49 10.50
N ASP A 26 -7.70 0.39 9.73
CA ASP A 26 -8.06 0.43 8.31
C ASP A 26 -9.48 0.95 8.11
N VAL A 27 -10.44 0.46 8.89
CA VAL A 27 -11.85 0.90 8.84
C VAL A 27 -11.99 2.38 9.21
N ARG A 28 -11.28 2.87 10.24
CA ARG A 28 -11.30 4.29 10.60
C ARG A 28 -10.65 5.17 9.52
N THR A 29 -9.52 4.73 8.96
CA THR A 29 -8.83 5.45 7.88
C THR A 29 -9.71 5.53 6.63
N GLN A 30 -10.36 4.43 6.28
CA GLN A 30 -11.33 4.37 5.18
C GLN A 30 -12.52 5.31 5.42
N ALA A 31 -13.04 5.39 6.65
CA ALA A 31 -14.10 6.34 7.00
C ALA A 31 -13.65 7.81 6.81
N MET A 32 -12.40 8.14 7.18
CA MET A 32 -11.83 9.47 6.94
C MET A 32 -11.73 9.80 5.45
N TYR A 33 -11.32 8.85 4.61
CA TYR A 33 -11.31 9.06 3.16
C TYR A 33 -12.73 9.24 2.59
N GLN A 34 -13.72 8.51 3.12
CA GLN A 34 -15.12 8.66 2.72
C GLN A 34 -15.75 10.00 3.12
N MET A 35 -15.21 10.70 4.12
CA MET A 35 -15.60 12.08 4.41
C MET A 35 -15.29 13.04 3.25
N MET A 36 -14.26 12.73 2.45
CA MET A 36 -13.88 13.53 1.28
C MET A 36 -14.59 13.08 0.01
N ASP A 37 -14.78 11.78 -0.18
CA ASP A 37 -15.54 11.19 -1.29
C ASP A 37 -16.28 9.93 -0.83
N GLN A 38 -17.61 9.99 -0.79
CA GLN A 38 -18.44 8.85 -0.36
C GLN A 38 -18.27 7.61 -1.25
N GLY A 39 -17.82 7.78 -2.50
CA GLY A 39 -17.52 6.69 -3.43
C GLY A 39 -16.13 6.10 -3.29
N PHE A 40 -15.31 6.57 -2.33
CA PHE A 40 -13.95 6.08 -2.14
C PHE A 40 -13.93 4.67 -1.56
N VAL A 41 -13.09 3.79 -2.10
CA VAL A 41 -12.99 2.37 -1.68
C VAL A 41 -11.58 2.00 -1.21
N GLY A 42 -11.49 1.04 -0.30
CA GLY A 42 -10.23 0.46 0.18
C GLY A 42 -10.06 -0.98 -0.31
N LEU A 43 -8.82 -1.33 -0.71
CA LEU A 43 -8.44 -2.67 -1.14
C LEU A 43 -7.33 -3.21 -0.24
N ILE A 44 -7.42 -4.48 0.16
CA ILE A 44 -6.37 -5.15 0.95
C ILE A 44 -5.91 -6.39 0.21
N PHE A 45 -4.61 -6.56 0.11
CA PHE A 45 -3.96 -7.76 -0.41
C PHE A 45 -3.23 -8.49 0.72
N SER A 46 -3.71 -9.67 1.10
CA SER A 46 -3.02 -10.54 2.04
C SER A 46 -2.05 -11.44 1.29
N CYS A 47 -0.76 -11.31 1.63
CA CYS A 47 0.36 -11.91 0.91
C CYS A 47 1.17 -12.81 1.84
N PHE A 48 1.93 -13.73 1.24
CA PHE A 48 2.81 -14.65 1.97
C PHE A 48 2.07 -15.52 3.00
N ILE A 49 0.82 -15.90 2.68
CA ILE A 49 0.07 -16.84 3.49
C ILE A 49 0.49 -18.24 3.09
N GLU A 50 1.06 -18.98 4.03
CA GLU A 50 1.49 -20.36 3.82
C GLU A 50 0.87 -21.25 4.88
N ASP A 51 0.18 -22.30 4.43
CA ASP A 51 -0.21 -23.38 5.33
C ASP A 51 0.94 -24.38 5.44
N LYS A 52 1.60 -24.38 6.61
CA LYS A 52 2.77 -25.23 6.89
C LYS A 52 2.49 -26.73 6.77
N ASN A 53 1.24 -27.16 6.96
CA ASN A 53 0.88 -28.57 6.89
C ASN A 53 0.70 -29.01 5.44
N THR A 54 0.11 -28.16 4.60
CA THR A 54 -0.18 -28.47 3.19
C THR A 54 0.87 -27.93 2.22
N LYS A 55 1.83 -27.12 2.70
CA LYS A 55 2.82 -26.37 1.89
C LYS A 55 2.18 -25.55 0.77
N THR A 56 0.96 -25.07 1.00
CA THR A 56 0.20 -24.32 0.01
C THR A 56 0.33 -22.82 0.29
N GLY A 57 0.86 -22.09 -0.69
CA GLY A 57 0.88 -20.63 -0.70
C GLY A 57 -0.46 -20.05 -1.15
N ARG A 58 -0.91 -18.97 -0.52
CA ARG A 58 -2.14 -18.24 -0.85
C ARG A 58 -1.89 -16.75 -0.91
N VAL A 59 -2.60 -16.11 -1.83
CA VAL A 59 -2.77 -14.65 -1.90
C VAL A 59 -4.27 -14.40 -1.91
N LEU A 60 -4.73 -13.51 -1.05
CA LEU A 60 -6.15 -13.17 -0.90
C LEU A 60 -6.30 -11.66 -1.10
N TYR A 61 -7.45 -11.24 -1.63
CA TYR A 61 -7.77 -9.81 -1.74
C TYR A 61 -9.23 -9.55 -1.35
N THR A 62 -9.50 -8.35 -0.84
CA THR A 62 -10.86 -7.89 -0.50
C THR A 62 -11.01 -6.41 -0.82
N CYS A 63 -12.25 -5.97 -1.01
CA CYS A 63 -12.62 -4.57 -1.21
C CYS A 63 -13.67 -4.19 -0.16
N PHE A 64 -13.52 -3.01 0.43
CA PHE A 64 -14.40 -2.57 1.50
C PHE A 64 -14.63 -1.06 1.50
N GLN A 65 -15.72 -0.68 2.17
CA GLN A 65 -15.99 0.68 2.65
C GLN A 65 -16.26 0.63 4.15
N SER A 66 -16.40 1.80 4.76
CA SER A 66 -16.77 1.99 6.15
C SER A 66 -18.16 2.60 6.25
N VAL A 67 -18.96 2.11 7.20
CA VAL A 67 -20.28 2.65 7.55
C VAL A 67 -20.32 2.96 9.04
N GLN A 68 -21.07 3.98 9.43
CA GLN A 68 -21.24 4.29 10.85
C GLN A 68 -22.12 3.21 11.51
N ALA A 69 -21.68 2.69 12.65
CA ALA A 69 -22.43 1.70 13.40
C ALA A 69 -23.78 2.27 13.88
N GLN A 70 -24.82 1.44 13.94
CA GLN A 70 -26.17 1.86 14.31
C GLN A 70 -26.27 2.39 15.77
N LYS A 71 -25.32 2.01 16.63
CA LYS A 71 -25.27 2.39 18.04
C LYS A 71 -23.85 2.82 18.43
N GLY A 72 -23.45 4.02 18.02
CA GLY A 72 -22.21 4.63 18.49
C GLY A 72 -21.54 5.57 17.49
N SER A 73 -20.35 6.02 17.86
CA SER A 73 -19.43 6.78 17.00
C SER A 73 -18.40 5.89 16.30
N GLU A 74 -18.56 4.57 16.38
CA GLU A 74 -17.67 3.60 15.73
C GLU A 74 -18.06 3.35 14.28
N TYR A 75 -17.07 2.92 13.49
CA TYR A 75 -17.25 2.55 12.09
C TYR A 75 -17.08 1.05 11.94
N GLU A 76 -17.93 0.45 11.11
CA GLU A 76 -17.89 -0.96 10.75
C GLU A 76 -17.51 -1.11 9.27
N ARG A 77 -16.89 -2.23 8.93
CA ARG A 77 -16.60 -2.56 7.53
C ARG A 77 -17.87 -3.02 6.82
N ILE A 78 -18.02 -2.60 5.57
CA ILE A 78 -18.95 -3.23 4.61
C ILE A 78 -18.13 -3.76 3.45
N GLU A 79 -18.40 -5.00 3.05
CA GLU A 79 -17.74 -5.62 1.90
C GLU A 79 -18.35 -5.11 0.59
N ILE A 80 -17.49 -4.76 -0.36
CA ILE A 80 -17.89 -4.29 -1.68
C ILE A 80 -17.52 -5.37 -2.70
N PRO A 81 -18.48 -5.84 -3.53
CA PRO A 81 -18.18 -6.80 -4.59
C PRO A 81 -17.11 -6.28 -5.55
N ILE A 82 -16.13 -7.12 -5.87
CA ILE A 82 -15.02 -6.80 -6.78
C ILE A 82 -14.94 -7.80 -7.92
N HIS A 83 -14.72 -7.28 -9.13
CA HIS A 83 -14.53 -8.07 -10.35
C HIS A 83 -13.25 -7.64 -11.06
N VAL A 84 -12.40 -8.61 -11.41
CA VAL A 84 -11.22 -8.37 -12.25
C VAL A 84 -11.66 -8.48 -13.71
N VAL A 85 -11.60 -7.36 -14.43
CA VAL A 85 -11.94 -7.32 -15.85
C VAL A 85 -10.72 -7.74 -16.67
N PRO A 86 -10.82 -8.78 -17.51
CA PRO A 86 -9.71 -9.20 -18.37
C PRO A 86 -9.27 -8.07 -19.32
N HIS A 87 -7.97 -7.93 -19.51
CA HIS A 87 -7.38 -7.00 -20.45
C HIS A 87 -6.24 -7.69 -21.22
N GLU A 88 -6.21 -7.58 -22.55
CA GLU A 88 -5.37 -8.42 -23.42
C GLU A 88 -3.86 -8.11 -23.32
N ALA A 89 -3.51 -6.87 -23.01
CA ALA A 89 -2.13 -6.42 -22.90
C ALA A 89 -1.94 -5.47 -21.71
N ILE A 90 -0.71 -5.34 -21.22
CA ILE A 90 -0.38 -4.34 -20.19
C ILE A 90 -0.36 -2.96 -20.85
N GLY A 91 -1.25 -2.08 -20.40
CA GLY A 91 -1.29 -0.69 -20.89
C GLY A 91 -0.04 0.09 -20.49
N LYS A 92 0.36 1.05 -21.33
CA LYS A 92 1.56 1.90 -21.11
C LYS A 92 1.62 2.50 -19.69
N VAL A 93 0.51 3.08 -19.20
CA VAL A 93 0.45 3.70 -17.87
C VAL A 93 0.73 2.69 -16.75
N CYS A 94 0.19 1.47 -16.85
CA CYS A 94 0.44 0.42 -15.87
C CYS A 94 1.90 -0.03 -15.88
N LEU A 95 2.50 -0.15 -17.08
CA LEU A 95 3.91 -0.51 -17.21
C LEU A 95 4.82 0.58 -16.64
N GLU A 96 4.56 1.85 -16.97
CA GLU A 96 5.28 3.00 -16.41
C GLU A 96 5.18 3.00 -14.88
N SER A 97 3.98 2.83 -14.31
CA SER A 97 3.82 2.71 -12.85
C SER A 97 4.54 1.51 -12.23
N ALA A 98 4.61 0.37 -12.92
CA ALA A 98 5.27 -0.83 -12.40
C ALA A 98 6.79 -0.65 -12.29
N VAL A 99 7.40 0.07 -13.25
CA VAL A 99 8.85 0.32 -13.25
C VAL A 99 9.28 1.46 -12.32
N GLU A 100 8.34 2.19 -11.71
CA GLU A 100 8.63 3.22 -10.72
C GLU A 100 9.05 2.65 -9.36
N LEU A 101 8.67 1.41 -9.02
CA LEU A 101 8.94 0.85 -7.70
C LEU A 101 10.45 0.83 -7.33
N PRO A 102 11.37 0.33 -8.17
CA PRO A 102 12.80 0.41 -7.88
C PRO A 102 13.30 1.85 -7.69
N ARG A 103 12.76 2.80 -8.46
CA ARG A 103 13.12 4.22 -8.35
C ARG A 103 12.66 4.81 -7.01
N ILE A 104 11.44 4.49 -6.57
CA ILE A 104 10.89 4.94 -5.29
C ILE A 104 11.72 4.39 -4.13
N LEU A 105 12.05 3.10 -4.15
CA LEU A 105 12.88 2.47 -3.11
C LEU A 105 14.28 3.08 -3.04
N CYS A 106 14.92 3.30 -4.19
CA CYS A 106 16.24 3.95 -4.25
C CYS A 106 16.17 5.39 -3.73
N GLN A 107 15.12 6.14 -4.06
CA GLN A 107 14.93 7.51 -3.58
C GLN A 107 14.73 7.55 -2.05
N GLU A 108 13.96 6.63 -1.47
CA GLU A 108 13.74 6.54 -0.02
C GLU A 108 15.05 6.32 0.75
N GLU A 109 15.88 5.41 0.25
CA GLU A 109 17.22 5.14 0.80
C GLU A 109 18.12 6.37 0.67
N GLN A 110 18.18 7.00 -0.51
CA GLN A 110 18.97 8.21 -0.73
C GLN A 110 18.53 9.37 0.16
N ASP A 111 17.23 9.56 0.37
CA ASP A 111 16.72 10.63 1.22
C ASP A 111 17.08 10.40 2.70
N THR A 112 17.05 9.15 3.15
CA THR A 112 17.51 8.75 4.48
C THR A 112 19.01 8.97 4.62
N TYR A 113 19.80 8.54 3.65
CA TYR A 113 21.24 8.73 3.62
C TYR A 113 21.61 10.23 3.65
N ARG A 114 20.97 11.07 2.83
CA ARG A 114 21.20 12.53 2.82
C ARG A 114 20.90 13.17 4.17
N LYS A 115 19.84 12.75 4.85
CA LYS A 115 19.50 13.24 6.21
C LYS A 115 20.58 12.91 7.22
N ILE A 116 21.17 11.72 7.15
CA ILE A 116 22.27 11.32 8.05
C ILE A 116 23.57 12.02 7.66
N HIS A 117 23.86 12.14 6.37
CA HIS A 117 25.07 12.77 5.87
C HIS A 117 25.14 14.29 6.17
N SER A 118 23.98 14.95 6.33
CA SER A 118 23.93 16.36 6.72
C SER A 118 24.36 16.61 8.18
N LEU A 119 24.47 15.56 9.00
CA LEU A 119 24.99 15.65 10.37
C LEU A 119 26.51 15.87 10.34
N THR A 120 26.92 17.11 10.58
CA THR A 120 28.33 17.54 10.50
C THR A 120 29.23 16.96 11.60
N HIS A 121 28.64 16.54 12.72
CA HIS A 121 29.36 16.08 13.92
C HIS A 121 29.72 14.58 13.90
N LEU A 122 29.34 13.83 12.86
CA LEU A 122 29.66 12.41 12.76
C LEU A 122 31.16 12.20 12.50
N ASP A 123 31.76 11.25 13.21
CA ASP A 123 33.15 10.88 13.00
C ASP A 123 33.36 10.12 11.68
N PRO A 124 34.61 10.08 11.15
CA PRO A 124 34.90 9.43 9.88
C PRO A 124 34.57 7.93 9.83
N ILE A 125 34.71 7.20 10.94
CA ILE A 125 34.42 5.76 10.98
C ILE A 125 32.92 5.52 10.85
N THR A 126 32.10 6.31 11.55
CA THR A 126 30.64 6.27 11.38
C THR A 126 30.21 6.64 9.96
N LYS A 127 30.87 7.61 9.30
CA LYS A 127 30.59 7.94 7.90
C LYS A 127 30.89 6.78 6.94
N ILE A 128 32.01 6.08 7.14
CA ILE A 128 32.36 4.88 6.36
C ILE A 128 31.34 3.76 6.61
N HIS A 129 31.01 3.50 7.88
CA HIS A 129 29.99 2.51 8.24
C HIS A 129 28.65 2.80 7.56
N ASN A 130 28.16 4.04 7.63
CA ASN A 130 26.90 4.43 7.00
C ASN A 130 26.95 4.31 5.47
N GLY A 131 28.11 4.59 4.85
CA GLY A 131 28.33 4.35 3.43
C GLY A 131 28.25 2.86 3.05
N SER A 132 28.79 1.97 3.88
CA SER A 132 28.74 0.52 3.65
C SER A 132 27.34 -0.09 3.84
N VAL A 133 26.48 0.54 4.66
CA VAL A 133 25.09 0.11 4.85
C VAL A 133 24.20 0.55 3.68
N SER A 134 24.48 1.72 3.10
CA SER A 134 23.68 2.25 1.99
C SER A 134 24.02 1.54 0.69
N VAL A 135 23.00 1.06 -0.02
CA VAL A 135 23.16 0.36 -1.29
C VAL A 135 23.01 1.36 -2.43
N HIS A 136 23.98 1.39 -3.35
CA HIS A 136 24.00 2.26 -4.53
C HIS A 136 23.44 1.55 -5.76
#